data_AF-A0A9E7BGG1-F1
#
_entry.id   AF-A0A9E7BGG1-F1
#
_cell.length_a   1.000
_cell.length_b   1.000
_cell.length_c   1.000
_cell.angle_alpha   90.00
_cell.angle_beta   90.00
_cell.angle_gamma   90.00
#
_symmetry.space_group_name_H-M   'P 1'
#
loop_
_entity.id
_entity.type
_entity.pdbx_description
1 polymer ?
#
loop_
_entity_poly.entity_id
_entity_poly.type
_entity_poly.pdbx_seq_one_letter_code
_entity_poly.pdbx_strand_id
1 'polypeptide(L)'
;MITRQLSISTPIFILIYGVQEVVVNQFRLPAGGFSVFLIFALVWAILSTPDVAAVSGFVSGLLMDLSPSASGPIGQWTLILLASSYAIAYFGSGNENVKGNPVGVTFFISTTVFFTEILFVITGALLGVQTGSFGQVLLTIFGITLWTLVITPICLPVFSLMHDIALDTRSKI
;
A
#
# COMPACT_ATOMS: atom_id res chain seq x y z
N MET A 1 23.34 7.70 8.53
CA MET A 1 22.00 7.43 9.10
C MET A 1 21.03 6.90 8.04
N ILE A 2 20.90 7.53 6.86
CA ILE A 2 20.06 7.07 5.73
C ILE A 2 20.36 5.63 5.29
N THR A 3 21.64 5.28 5.10
CA THR A 3 22.04 3.92 4.66
C THR A 3 21.58 2.82 5.64
N ARG A 4 21.55 3.11 6.94
CA ARG A 4 21.10 2.18 7.98
C ARG A 4 19.58 1.98 7.92
N GLN A 5 18.82 3.08 7.82
CA GLN A 5 17.37 3.04 7.70
C GLN A 5 16.93 2.30 6.43
N LEU A 6 17.62 2.55 5.31
CA LEU A 6 17.36 1.87 4.04
C LEU A 6 17.72 0.38 4.13
N SER A 7 18.86 0.04 4.74
CA SER A 7 19.28 -1.35 4.94
C SER A 7 18.32 -2.17 5.83
N ILE A 8 17.58 -1.54 6.75
CA ILE A 8 16.60 -2.22 7.60
C ILE A 8 15.22 -2.25 6.93
N SER A 9 14.83 -1.19 6.23
CA SER A 9 13.54 -1.11 5.56
C SER A 9 13.45 -2.08 4.38
N THR A 10 14.49 -2.19 3.55
CA THR A 10 14.50 -3.09 2.38
C THR A 10 14.14 -4.55 2.71
N PRO A 11 14.79 -5.24 3.67
CA PRO A 11 14.45 -6.63 3.99
C PRO A 11 13.02 -6.75 4.56
N ILE A 12 12.51 -5.73 5.24
CA ILE A 12 11.13 -5.71 5.72
C ILE A 12 10.15 -5.72 4.54
N PHE A 13 10.34 -4.83 3.56
CA PHE A 13 9.48 -4.80 2.36
C PHE A 13 9.54 -6.13 1.60
N ILE A 14 10.73 -6.71 1.44
CA ILE A 14 10.91 -8.02 0.80
C ILE A 14 10.19 -9.13 1.59
N LEU A 15 10.25 -9.11 2.91
CA LEU A 15 9.56 -10.09 3.75
C LEU A 15 8.04 -9.99 3.57
N ILE A 16 7.46 -8.79 3.67
CA ILE A 16 6.00 -8.61 3.52
C ILE A 16 5.57 -8.97 2.10
N TYR A 17 6.36 -8.61 1.09
CA TYR A 17 6.14 -9.04 -0.29
C TYR A 17 6.14 -10.56 -0.42
N GLY A 18 7.11 -11.26 0.19
CA GLY A 18 7.14 -12.72 0.21
C GLY A 18 5.92 -13.34 0.90
N VAL A 19 5.47 -12.76 2.01
CA VAL A 19 4.24 -13.20 2.71
C VAL A 19 3.01 -12.98 1.83
N GLN A 20 2.93 -11.87 1.09
CA GLN A 20 1.86 -11.62 0.13
C GLN A 20 1.81 -12.75 -0.92
N GLU A 21 2.94 -13.05 -1.56
CA GLU A 21 3.01 -14.05 -2.64
C GLU A 21 2.78 -15.49 -2.16
N VAL A 22 3.41 -15.87 -1.04
CA VAL A 22 3.42 -17.27 -0.59
C VAL A 22 2.20 -17.62 0.25
N VAL A 23 1.62 -16.67 0.98
CA VAL A 23 0.54 -16.93 1.94
C VAL A 23 -0.76 -16.28 1.49
N VAL A 24 -0.77 -14.97 1.29
CA VAL A 24 -2.01 -14.22 1.06
C VAL A 24 -2.65 -14.59 -0.28
N ASN A 25 -1.85 -14.66 -1.35
CA ASN A 25 -2.34 -14.98 -2.70
C ASN A 25 -2.86 -16.43 -2.82
N GLN A 26 -2.62 -17.29 -1.82
CA GLN A 26 -3.21 -18.64 -1.78
C GLN A 26 -4.69 -18.63 -1.36
N PHE A 27 -5.14 -17.58 -0.67
CA PHE A 27 -6.54 -17.42 -0.27
C PHE A 27 -7.37 -16.80 -1.39
N ARG A 28 -8.34 -17.55 -1.92
CA ARG A 28 -9.29 -17.05 -2.92
C ARG A 28 -10.51 -16.44 -2.23
N LEU A 29 -10.38 -15.17 -1.87
CA LEU A 29 -11.47 -14.40 -1.27
C LEU A 29 -12.41 -13.83 -2.36
N PRO A 30 -13.70 -13.63 -2.02
CA PRO A 30 -14.65 -13.01 -2.94
C PRO A 30 -14.21 -11.57 -3.28
N ALA A 31 -14.56 -11.13 -4.49
CA ALA A 31 -14.37 -9.76 -4.96
C ALA A 31 -12.91 -9.27 -4.99
N GLY A 32 -11.94 -10.17 -5.19
CA GLY A 32 -10.52 -9.82 -5.35
C GLY A 32 -9.69 -9.86 -4.06
N GLY A 33 -10.33 -9.97 -2.88
CA GLY A 33 -9.64 -10.08 -1.60
C GLY A 33 -8.93 -8.79 -1.17
N PHE A 34 -7.77 -8.91 -0.51
CA PHE A 34 -6.94 -7.78 -0.11
C PHE A 34 -5.47 -8.01 -0.45
N SER A 35 -4.72 -6.91 -0.55
CA SER A 35 -3.27 -6.93 -0.63
C SER A 35 -2.68 -6.42 0.69
N VAL A 36 -2.10 -7.33 1.46
CA VAL A 36 -1.33 -6.99 2.67
C VAL A 36 -0.15 -6.11 2.31
N PHE A 37 0.50 -6.38 1.18
CA PHE A 37 1.62 -5.58 0.72
C PHE A 37 1.22 -4.14 0.39
N LEU A 38 0.07 -3.94 -0.26
CA LEU A 38 -0.48 -2.60 -0.54
C LEU A 38 -0.81 -1.86 0.77
N ILE A 39 -1.50 -2.52 1.70
CA ILE A 39 -1.82 -1.95 3.02
C ILE A 39 -0.53 -1.55 3.74
N PHE A 40 0.47 -2.44 3.76
CA PHE A 40 1.76 -2.20 4.38
C PHE A 40 2.46 -0.98 3.79
N ALA A 41 2.55 -0.87 2.46
CA ALA A 41 3.18 0.25 1.79
C ALA A 41 2.49 1.58 2.12
N LEU A 42 1.16 1.60 2.18
CA LEU A 42 0.39 2.81 2.49
C LEU A 42 0.43 3.18 3.99
N VAL A 43 0.45 2.20 4.89
CA VAL A 43 0.72 2.44 6.33
C VAL A 43 2.12 3.02 6.50
N TRP A 44 3.11 2.45 5.82
CA TRP A 44 4.47 2.98 5.85
C TRP A 44 4.51 4.42 5.35
N ALA A 45 3.80 4.72 4.26
CA ALA A 45 3.74 6.04 3.66
C ALA A 45 3.11 7.08 4.59
N ILE A 46 1.94 6.82 5.19
CA ILE A 46 1.25 7.80 6.04
C ILE A 46 2.03 8.15 7.32
N LEU A 47 2.82 7.20 7.83
CA LEU A 47 3.69 7.39 8.99
C LEU A 47 5.02 8.10 8.64
N SER A 48 5.36 8.18 7.35
CA SER A 48 6.60 8.77 6.85
C SER A 48 6.42 10.22 6.40
N THR A 49 7.54 10.90 6.11
CA THR A 49 7.51 12.18 5.39
C THR A 49 7.16 11.95 3.91
N PRO A 50 6.59 12.93 3.19
CA PRO A 50 6.20 12.75 1.79
C PRO A 50 7.34 12.26 0.88
N ASP A 51 8.57 12.72 1.08
CA ASP A 51 9.73 12.30 0.30
C ASP A 51 10.07 10.81 0.53
N VAL A 52 10.08 10.38 1.80
CA VAL A 52 10.34 8.97 2.16
C VAL A 52 9.19 8.09 1.68
N ALA A 53 7.95 8.58 1.77
CA ALA A 53 6.77 7.89 1.28
C ALA A 53 6.83 7.67 -0.23
N ALA A 54 7.20 8.68 -1.02
CA ALA A 54 7.36 8.56 -2.47
C ALA A 54 8.42 7.50 -2.85
N VAL A 55 9.57 7.51 -2.18
CA VAL A 55 10.65 6.52 -2.43
C VAL A 55 10.19 5.12 -2.04
N SER A 56 9.56 4.95 -0.88
CA SER A 56 9.03 3.65 -0.45
C SER A 56 7.91 3.15 -1.36
N GLY A 57 7.04 4.04 -1.85
CA GLY A 57 5.99 3.73 -2.81
C GLY A 57 6.56 3.31 -4.17
N PHE A 58 7.59 3.99 -4.65
CA PHE A 58 8.30 3.60 -5.87
C PHE A 58 8.87 2.19 -5.77
N VAL A 59 9.62 1.89 -4.70
CA VAL A 59 10.21 0.56 -4.48
C VAL A 59 9.12 -0.50 -4.33
N SER A 60 8.03 -0.17 -3.64
CA SER A 60 6.90 -1.09 -3.47
C SER A 60 6.21 -1.39 -4.79
N GLY A 61 5.97 -0.36 -5.60
CA GLY A 61 5.37 -0.55 -6.91
C GLY A 61 6.29 -1.32 -7.86
N LEU A 62 7.60 -1.16 -7.75
CA LEU A 62 8.56 -1.98 -8.49
C LEU A 62 8.45 -3.46 -8.07
N LEU A 63 8.35 -3.74 -6.76
CA LEU A 63 8.12 -5.09 -6.27
C LEU A 63 6.78 -5.67 -6.76
N MET A 64 5.71 -4.86 -6.81
CA MET A 64 4.43 -5.29 -7.37
C MET A 64 4.50 -5.53 -8.87
N ASP A 65 5.23 -4.72 -9.64
CA ASP A 65 5.42 -4.95 -11.08
C ASP A 65 6.23 -6.23 -11.36
N LEU A 66 7.04 -6.69 -10.40
CA LEU A 66 7.76 -7.97 -10.46
C LEU A 66 6.94 -9.14 -9.88
N SER A 67 5.75 -8.89 -9.34
CA SER A 67 4.91 -9.94 -8.78
C SER A 67 4.34 -10.82 -9.89
N PRO A 68 4.47 -12.15 -9.78
CA PRO A 68 3.81 -13.07 -10.70
C PRO A 68 2.29 -13.10 -10.49
N SER A 69 1.80 -12.65 -9.34
CA SER A 69 0.39 -12.63 -8.99
C SER A 69 -0.29 -11.29 -9.29
N ALA A 70 0.49 -10.20 -9.40
CA ALA A 70 -0.03 -8.90 -9.80
C ALA A 70 -0.27 -8.86 -11.31
N SER A 71 -1.41 -8.28 -11.70
CA SER A 71 -1.70 -7.99 -13.10
C SER A 71 -1.28 -6.55 -13.44
N GLY A 72 -0.98 -6.30 -14.70
CA GLY A 72 -0.61 -4.98 -15.21
C GLY A 72 0.70 -4.99 -15.99
N PRO A 73 0.94 -4.02 -16.88
CA PRO A 73 2.23 -3.86 -17.54
C PRO A 73 3.30 -3.40 -16.55
N ILE A 74 4.55 -3.79 -16.80
CA ILE A 74 5.70 -3.33 -16.02
C ILE A 74 5.73 -1.79 -15.94
N GLY A 75 5.90 -1.27 -14.73
CA GLY A 75 5.95 0.16 -14.42
C GLY A 75 4.60 0.77 -14.03
N GLN A 76 3.48 0.06 -14.23
CA GLN A 76 2.16 0.57 -13.88
C GLN A 76 2.00 0.70 -12.36
N TRP A 77 2.32 -0.35 -11.59
CA TRP A 77 2.23 -0.28 -10.13
C TRP A 77 3.26 0.66 -9.55
N THR A 78 4.47 0.72 -10.12
CA THR A 78 5.49 1.71 -9.76
C THR A 78 4.96 3.14 -9.78
N LEU A 79 4.31 3.55 -10.88
CA LEU A 79 3.75 4.89 -11.02
C LEU A 79 2.62 5.13 -10.01
N ILE A 80 1.69 4.18 -9.89
CA ILE A 80 0.51 4.31 -9.04
C ILE A 80 0.91 4.39 -7.57
N LEU A 81 1.81 3.52 -7.11
CA LEU A 81 2.21 3.49 -5.71
C LEU A 81 3.11 4.66 -5.33
N LEU A 82 3.96 5.15 -6.22
CA LEU A 82 4.68 6.41 -6.00
C LEU A 82 3.69 7.55 -5.74
N ALA A 83 2.69 7.72 -6.63
CA ALA A 83 1.72 8.80 -6.53
C ALA A 83 0.82 8.65 -5.28
N SER A 84 0.31 7.44 -5.03
CA SER A 84 -0.59 7.16 -3.90
C SER A 84 0.12 7.31 -2.55
N SER A 85 1.38 6.84 -2.46
CA SER A 85 2.18 6.95 -1.23
C SER A 85 2.57 8.39 -0.94
N TYR A 86 2.95 9.16 -1.96
CA TYR A 86 3.19 10.59 -1.79
C TYR A 86 1.92 11.33 -1.34
N ALA A 87 0.78 11.06 -2.00
CA ALA A 87 -0.49 11.70 -1.69
C ALA A 87 -0.95 11.42 -0.26
N ILE A 88 -0.95 10.15 0.18
CA ILE A 88 -1.39 9.79 1.53
C ILE A 88 -0.50 10.40 2.60
N ALA A 89 0.81 10.47 2.38
CA ALA A 89 1.76 11.09 3.31
C ALA A 89 1.57 12.61 3.35
N TYR A 90 1.39 13.26 2.19
CA TYR A 90 1.16 14.69 2.09
C TYR A 90 -0.12 15.09 2.83
N PHE A 91 -1.26 14.44 2.54
CA PHE A 91 -2.51 14.77 3.22
C PHE A 91 -2.53 14.33 4.69
N GLY A 92 -1.89 13.22 5.03
CA GLY A 92 -1.75 12.76 6.42
C GLY A 92 -0.88 13.69 7.27
N SER A 93 0.12 14.35 6.67
CA SER A 93 1.03 15.27 7.37
C SER A 93 0.35 16.52 7.93
N GLY A 94 -0.75 16.97 7.31
CA GLY A 94 -1.50 18.15 7.75
C GLY A 94 -2.55 17.88 8.84
N ASN A 95 -2.76 16.63 9.26
CA ASN A 95 -3.82 16.26 10.19
C ASN A 95 -3.33 15.30 11.29
N GLU A 96 -2.70 15.85 12.32
CA GLU A 96 -2.16 15.09 13.46
C GLU A 96 -3.22 14.25 14.19
N ASN A 97 -4.48 14.72 14.21
CA ASN A 97 -5.60 13.99 14.80
C ASN A 97 -5.90 12.67 14.07
N VAL A 98 -5.64 12.60 12.75
CA VAL A 98 -5.82 11.39 11.96
C VAL A 98 -4.71 10.39 12.23
N LYS A 99 -3.46 10.84 12.41
CA LYS A 99 -2.32 9.94 12.74
C LYS A 99 -2.42 9.33 14.13
N GLY A 100 -2.99 10.06 15.10
CA GLY A 100 -3.15 9.60 16.48
C GLY A 100 -4.31 8.62 16.69
N ASN A 101 -5.25 8.51 15.74
CA ASN A 101 -6.43 7.65 15.87
C ASN A 101 -6.36 6.46 14.89
N PRO A 102 -6.26 5.21 15.39
CA PRO A 102 -6.26 4.00 14.55
C PRO A 102 -7.43 3.89 13.57
N VAL A 103 -8.61 4.39 13.96
CA VAL A 103 -9.80 4.40 13.10
C VAL A 103 -9.64 5.42 11.96
N GLY A 104 -9.07 6.59 12.26
CA GLY A 104 -8.77 7.62 11.27
C GLY A 104 -7.78 7.11 10.21
N VAL A 105 -6.67 6.52 10.66
CA VAL A 105 -5.66 5.91 9.77
C VAL A 105 -6.28 4.82 8.89
N THR A 106 -7.11 3.95 9.48
CA THR A 106 -7.81 2.87 8.75
C THR A 106 -8.68 3.42 7.62
N PHE A 107 -9.52 4.42 7.92
CA PHE A 107 -10.39 5.03 6.92
C PHE A 107 -9.58 5.74 5.82
N PHE A 108 -8.48 6.39 6.20
CA PHE A 108 -7.61 7.08 5.26
C PHE A 108 -6.95 6.11 4.28
N ILE A 109 -6.38 5.01 4.78
CA ILE A 109 -5.78 3.95 3.96
C ILE A 109 -6.81 3.33 3.03
N SER A 110 -7.99 2.96 3.54
CA SER A 110 -9.07 2.39 2.73
C SER A 110 -9.49 3.34 1.60
N THR A 111 -9.57 4.65 1.89
CA THR A 111 -9.90 5.67 0.90
C THR A 111 -8.78 5.80 -0.13
N THR A 112 -7.51 5.78 0.29
CA THR A 112 -6.38 5.78 -0.64
C THR A 112 -6.38 4.55 -1.53
N VAL A 113 -6.60 3.34 -1.00
CA VAL A 113 -6.70 2.10 -1.79
C VAL A 113 -7.81 2.21 -2.84
N PHE A 114 -8.99 2.73 -2.49
CA PHE A 114 -10.06 2.95 -3.45
C PHE A 114 -9.61 3.81 -4.65
N PHE A 115 -8.89 4.91 -4.39
CA PHE A 115 -8.35 5.76 -5.46
C PHE A 115 -7.17 5.12 -6.21
N THR A 116 -6.32 4.36 -5.53
CA THR A 116 -5.22 3.57 -6.13
C THR A 116 -5.77 2.58 -7.16
N GLU A 117 -6.86 1.88 -6.84
CA GLU A 117 -7.50 0.94 -7.77
C GLU A 117 -8.17 1.65 -8.95
N ILE A 118 -8.77 2.83 -8.73
CA ILE A 118 -9.28 3.66 -9.84
C ILE A 118 -8.13 4.08 -10.76
N LEU A 119 -7.00 4.52 -10.21
CA LEU A 119 -5.81 4.84 -10.99
C LEU A 119 -5.30 3.63 -11.76
N PHE A 120 -5.34 2.43 -11.16
CA PHE A 120 -4.98 1.18 -11.83
C PHE A 120 -5.88 0.92 -13.05
N VAL A 121 -7.20 1.04 -12.91
CA VAL A 121 -8.13 0.83 -14.03
C VAL A 121 -7.92 1.88 -15.13
N ILE A 122 -7.77 3.15 -14.78
CA ILE A 122 -7.56 4.24 -15.75
C ILE A 122 -6.25 4.03 -16.51
N THR A 123 -5.15 3.81 -15.80
CA THR A 123 -3.83 3.62 -16.41
C THR A 123 -3.77 2.33 -17.24
N GLY A 124 -4.38 1.25 -16.75
CA GLY A 124 -4.49 0.00 -17.51
C GLY A 124 -5.25 0.18 -18.83
N ALA A 125 -6.36 0.91 -18.80
CA ALA A 125 -7.12 1.24 -20.01
C ALA A 125 -6.30 2.09 -21.00
N LEU A 126 -5.55 3.08 -20.51
CA LEU A 126 -4.65 3.90 -21.34
C LEU A 126 -3.51 3.09 -21.96
N LEU A 127 -3.04 2.05 -21.28
CA LEU A 127 -2.02 1.13 -21.77
C LEU A 127 -2.58 0.02 -22.68
N GLY A 128 -3.89 0.06 -22.98
CA GLY A 128 -4.54 -0.91 -23.86
C GLY A 128 -4.83 -2.27 -23.22
N VAL A 129 -4.80 -2.36 -21.89
CA VAL A 129 -5.13 -3.59 -21.15
C VAL A 129 -6.63 -3.79 -21.18
N GLN A 130 -7.07 -4.97 -21.62
CA GLN A 130 -8.48 -5.34 -21.55
C GLN A 130 -8.87 -5.65 -20.10
N THR A 131 -9.52 -4.70 -19.45
CA THR A 131 -10.18 -4.93 -18.16
C THR A 131 -11.50 -5.66 -18.37
N GLY A 132 -11.94 -6.44 -17.38
CA GLY A 132 -13.21 -7.17 -17.44
C GLY A 132 -14.45 -6.27 -17.57
N SER A 133 -15.64 -6.87 -17.48
CA SER A 133 -16.91 -6.13 -17.54
C SER A 133 -16.96 -5.01 -16.48
N PHE A 134 -17.57 -3.87 -16.83
CA PHE A 134 -17.72 -2.72 -15.92
C PHE A 134 -18.27 -3.11 -14.54
N GLY A 135 -19.28 -3.99 -14.50
CA GLY A 135 -19.84 -4.48 -13.25
C GLY A 135 -18.85 -5.30 -12.41
N GLN A 136 -18.00 -6.09 -13.05
CA GLN A 136 -16.94 -6.85 -12.38
C GLN A 136 -15.84 -5.94 -11.85
N VAL A 137 -15.47 -4.90 -12.60
CA VAL A 137 -14.50 -3.89 -12.16
C VAL A 137 -15.00 -3.18 -10.91
N LEU A 138 -16.25 -2.69 -10.91
CA LEU A 138 -16.85 -2.07 -9.74
C LEU A 138 -16.88 -3.01 -8.53
N LEU A 139 -17.35 -4.25 -8.74
CA LEU A 139 -17.41 -5.25 -7.67
C LEU A 139 -16.01 -5.51 -7.07
N THR A 140 -14.97 -5.51 -7.90
CA THR A 140 -13.58 -5.73 -7.46
C THR A 140 -13.05 -4.54 -6.68
N ILE A 141 -13.24 -3.30 -7.17
CA ILE A 141 -12.79 -2.09 -6.46
C ILE A 141 -13.44 -1.99 -5.08
N PHE A 142 -14.76 -2.18 -5.00
CA PHE A 142 -15.47 -2.17 -3.72
C PHE A 142 -15.06 -3.35 -2.83
N GLY A 143 -14.88 -4.54 -3.40
CA GLY A 143 -14.39 -5.72 -2.69
C GLY A 143 -13.05 -5.48 -2.01
N ILE A 144 -12.06 -5.04 -2.77
CA ILE A 144 -10.71 -4.72 -2.28
C ILE A 144 -10.76 -3.63 -1.21
N THR A 145 -11.57 -2.60 -1.42
CA THR A 145 -11.73 -1.50 -0.46
C THR A 145 -12.34 -1.98 0.85
N LEU A 146 -13.40 -2.79 0.81
CA LEU A 146 -14.05 -3.32 2.01
C LEU A 146 -13.15 -4.29 2.77
N TRP A 147 -12.44 -5.18 2.06
CA TRP A 147 -11.45 -6.05 2.68
C TRP A 147 -10.33 -5.25 3.33
N THR A 148 -9.84 -4.21 2.65
CA THR A 148 -8.83 -3.29 3.20
C THR A 148 -9.32 -2.65 4.49
N LEU A 149 -10.57 -2.17 4.52
CA LEU A 149 -11.16 -1.53 5.70
C LEU A 149 -11.21 -2.48 6.92
N VAL A 150 -11.45 -3.78 6.69
CA VAL A 150 -11.48 -4.80 7.73
C VAL A 150 -10.08 -5.22 8.19
N ILE A 151 -9.15 -5.40 7.26
CA ILE A 151 -7.81 -5.96 7.53
C ILE A 151 -6.85 -4.90 8.09
N THR A 152 -6.95 -3.65 7.63
CA THR A 152 -6.06 -2.56 8.05
C THR A 152 -5.93 -2.41 9.56
N PRO A 153 -7.01 -2.32 10.38
CA PRO A 153 -6.85 -2.11 11.83
C PRO A 153 -6.19 -3.29 12.54
N ILE A 154 -6.28 -4.50 11.98
CA ILE A 154 -5.63 -5.71 12.50
C ILE A 154 -4.12 -5.68 12.21
N CYS A 155 -3.73 -5.24 11.02
CA CYS A 155 -2.33 -5.15 10.61
C CYS A 155 -1.61 -3.90 11.14
N LEU A 156 -2.34 -2.81 11.39
CA LEU A 156 -1.82 -1.52 11.79
C LEU A 156 -0.81 -1.58 12.96
N PRO A 157 -1.08 -2.25 14.10
CA PRO A 157 -0.14 -2.28 15.23
C PRO A 157 1.19 -2.98 14.91
N VAL A 158 1.16 -3.98 14.02
CA VAL A 158 2.37 -4.70 13.61
C VAL A 158 3.18 -3.82 12.64
N PHE A 159 2.50 -3.18 11.70
CA PHE A 159 3.16 -2.36 10.68
C PHE A 159 3.75 -1.07 11.24
N SER A 160 3.06 -0.42 12.18
CA SER A 160 3.60 0.75 12.88
C SER A 160 4.84 0.38 13.72
N LEU A 161 4.83 -0.78 14.38
CA LEU A 161 6.00 -1.28 15.12
C LEU A 161 7.20 -1.50 14.19
N MET A 162 6.98 -2.11 13.03
CA MET A 162 8.03 -2.37 12.03
C MET A 162 8.61 -1.06 11.47
N HIS A 163 7.76 -0.06 11.25
CA HIS A 163 8.16 1.28 10.83
C HIS A 163 9.03 1.98 11.90
N ASP A 164 8.60 1.95 13.16
CA ASP A 164 9.35 2.54 14.28
C ASP A 164 10.74 1.93 14.46
N ILE A 165 10.85 0.61 14.32
CA ILE A 165 12.14 -0.11 14.40
C ILE A 165 13.06 0.32 13.27
N ALA A 166 12.54 0.49 12.07
CA ALA A 166 13.34 0.81 10.90
C ALA A 166 13.82 2.27 10.86
N LEU A 167 12.98 3.21 11.30
CA LEU A 167 13.30 4.64 11.30
C LEU A 167 13.87 5.15 12.63
N ASP A 168 13.94 4.31 13.66
CA ASP A 168 14.50 4.61 14.99
C ASP A 168 13.77 5.78 15.68
N THR A 169 12.46 5.91 15.45
CA THR A 169 11.62 7.01 15.95
C THR A 169 11.46 6.96 17.47
N ARG A 170 11.73 5.82 18.12
CA ARG A 170 11.66 5.64 19.58
C ARG A 170 12.75 6.37 20.37
N SER A 171 13.85 6.82 19.75
CA SER A 171 14.96 7.45 20.48
C SER A 171 14.69 8.90 20.94
N LYS A 172 13.45 9.41 20.79
CA LYS A 172 13.08 10.81 21.05
C LYS A 172 11.95 10.99 22.09
N ILE A 173 11.65 9.96 22.88
CA ILE A 173 10.76 10.08 24.05
C ILE A 173 11.60 9.93 25.32
#